data_AF-A0A521I2G6-F1
#
_entry.id   AF-A0A521I2G6-F1
#
_cell.length_a   1.000
_cell.length_b   1.000
_cell.length_c   1.000
_cell.angle_alpha   90.00
_cell.angle_beta   90.00
_cell.angle_gamma   90.00
#
_symmetry.space_group_name_H-M   'P 1'
#
loop_
_entity.id
_entity.type
_entity.pdbx_description
1 polymer ?
#
loop_
_entity_poly.entity_id
_entity_poly.type
_entity_poly.pdbx_seq_one_letter_code
_entity_poly.pdbx_strand_id
1 'polypeptide(L)'
;MMALIIDSTTGLPVGDPDFVPFGDSIPSRSEVEDAFKPLILSASGWRKVFAESGDEEDASPKTGAANQVLCAHMADTFAWYLESRLVSGQEKKLVLGMDSRPTGREIADIMSRVFIARGFSLSYVFISAAPEIMAFARSALGFAY
;
A
#
# COMPACT_ATOMS: atom_id res chain seq x y z
N MET A 1 17.41 3.63 15.88
CA MET A 1 17.67 3.28 14.48
C MET A 1 17.38 1.80 14.34
N MET A 2 16.27 1.46 13.69
CA MET A 2 15.93 0.09 13.33
C MET A 2 16.60 -0.23 11.98
N ALA A 3 16.99 -1.50 11.78
CA ALA A 3 17.60 -1.89 10.51
C ALA A 3 16.56 -1.98 9.40
N LEU A 4 16.95 -1.62 8.18
CA LEU A 4 16.22 -1.92 6.95
C LEU A 4 15.84 -3.40 6.93
N ILE A 5 14.56 -3.70 6.75
CA ILE A 5 14.04 -5.06 6.73
C ILE A 5 14.26 -5.62 5.33
N ILE A 6 15.02 -6.71 5.23
CA ILE A 6 15.34 -7.38 3.97
C ILE A 6 14.63 -8.73 3.93
N ASP A 7 14.01 -9.05 2.79
CA ASP A 7 13.48 -10.37 2.54
C ASP A 7 14.64 -11.35 2.32
N SER A 8 14.69 -12.41 3.12
CA SER A 8 15.81 -13.37 3.08
C SER A 8 15.87 -14.20 1.80
N THR A 9 14.77 -14.28 1.04
CA THR A 9 14.67 -15.11 -0.17
C THR A 9 15.11 -14.35 -1.41
N THR A 10 14.66 -13.10 -1.56
CA THR A 10 14.89 -12.25 -2.74
C THR A 10 16.03 -11.26 -2.55
N GLY A 11 16.43 -10.98 -1.30
CA GLY A 11 17.38 -9.91 -0.98
C GLY A 11 16.84 -8.50 -1.19
N LEU A 12 15.54 -8.36 -1.49
CA LEU A 12 14.91 -7.06 -1.71
C LEU A 12 14.50 -6.42 -0.37
N PRO A 13 14.54 -5.08 -0.26
CA PRO A 13 14.05 -4.42 0.94
C PRO A 13 12.53 -4.45 1.02
N VAL A 14 12.02 -4.91 2.16
CA VAL A 14 10.60 -5.08 2.48
C VAL A 14 10.03 -3.80 3.09
N GLY A 15 10.80 -3.13 3.94
CA GLY A 15 10.38 -1.89 4.58
C GLY A 15 11.49 -1.31 5.44
N ASP A 16 11.41 0.00 5.67
CA ASP A 16 12.35 0.75 6.50
C ASP A 16 11.58 1.51 7.58
N PRO A 17 11.55 1.03 8.83
CA PRO A 17 10.84 1.71 9.92
C PRO A 17 11.34 3.12 10.19
N ASP A 18 12.61 3.43 9.89
CA ASP A 18 13.22 4.74 10.15
C ASP A 18 12.98 5.73 8.99
N PHE A 19 12.58 5.24 7.81
CA PHE A 19 12.17 6.09 6.69
C PHE A 19 10.79 6.68 6.93
N VAL A 20 10.63 7.98 6.63
CA VAL A 20 9.33 8.67 6.67
C VAL A 20 8.88 8.90 5.22
N PRO A 21 7.83 8.21 4.74
CA PRO A 21 7.41 8.30 3.33
C PRO A 21 7.00 9.70 2.90
N PHE A 22 6.34 10.42 3.79
CA PHE A 22 5.99 11.82 3.62
C PHE A 22 7.15 12.66 4.17
N GLY A 23 8.15 12.92 3.34
CA GLY A 23 9.27 13.80 3.69
C GLY A 23 8.82 15.24 3.96
N ASP A 24 9.75 16.19 3.90
CA ASP A 24 9.47 17.59 4.27
C ASP A 24 8.59 18.37 3.27
N SER A 25 8.32 17.80 2.08
CA SER A 25 7.53 18.44 1.04
C SER A 25 6.16 17.78 0.92
N ILE A 26 5.14 18.49 1.37
CA ILE A 26 3.73 18.10 1.22
C ILE A 26 3.25 18.66 -0.13
N PRO A 27 2.68 17.82 -1.02
CA PRO A 27 2.18 18.29 -2.30
C PRO A 27 0.99 19.24 -2.11
N SER A 28 0.85 20.20 -3.01
CA SER A 28 -0.32 21.05 -3.08
C SER A 28 -1.58 20.24 -3.42
N ARG A 29 -2.74 20.80 -3.05
CA ARG A 29 -4.03 20.21 -3.40
C ARG A 29 -4.17 19.97 -4.91
N SER A 30 -3.73 20.90 -5.74
CA SER A 30 -3.78 20.77 -7.20
C SER A 30 -2.94 19.60 -7.71
N GLU A 31 -1.75 19.37 -7.15
CA GLU A 31 -0.91 18.23 -7.54
C GLU A 31 -1.57 16.90 -7.18
N VAL A 32 -2.22 16.82 -6.01
CA VAL A 32 -2.99 15.64 -5.61
C VAL A 32 -4.21 15.44 -6.51
N GLU A 33 -4.94 16.51 -6.85
CA GLU A 33 -6.08 16.44 -7.78
C GLU A 33 -5.65 16.00 -9.18
N ASP A 34 -4.52 16.49 -9.67
CA ASP A 34 -3.95 16.08 -10.96
C ASP A 34 -3.51 14.62 -10.94
N ALA A 35 -2.86 14.18 -9.87
CA ALA A 35 -2.52 12.77 -9.68
C ALA A 35 -3.78 11.89 -9.56
N PHE A 36 -4.89 12.40 -9.02
CA PHE A 36 -6.13 11.64 -8.86
C PHE A 36 -6.89 11.44 -10.17
N LYS A 37 -6.86 12.41 -11.10
CA LYS A 37 -7.60 12.36 -12.38
C LYS A 37 -7.52 11.03 -13.16
N PRO A 38 -6.35 10.39 -13.34
CA PRO A 38 -6.26 9.12 -14.07
C PRO A 38 -6.61 7.88 -13.23
N LEU A 39 -6.90 8.02 -11.93
CA LEU A 39 -7.17 6.89 -11.04
C LEU A 39 -8.52 6.25 -11.34
N ILE A 40 -8.52 4.97 -11.69
CA ILE A 40 -9.73 4.18 -11.95
C ILE A 40 -10.03 3.31 -10.75
N LEU A 41 -11.23 3.40 -10.19
CA LEU A 41 -11.76 2.44 -9.22
C LEU A 41 -12.74 1.49 -9.89
N SER A 42 -12.49 0.17 -9.79
CA SER A 42 -13.32 -0.87 -10.40
C SER A 42 -13.35 -2.14 -9.55
N ALA A 43 -14.02 -3.19 -10.02
CA ALA A 43 -14.04 -4.49 -9.33
C ALA A 43 -12.64 -5.10 -9.14
N SER A 44 -11.67 -4.75 -9.99
CA SER A 44 -10.27 -5.14 -9.85
C SER A 44 -9.44 -4.16 -9.00
N GLY A 45 -10.07 -3.28 -8.24
CA GLY A 45 -9.39 -2.31 -7.36
C GLY A 45 -9.10 -0.96 -8.03
N TRP A 46 -8.16 -0.23 -7.41
CA TRP A 46 -7.65 1.07 -7.86
C TRP A 46 -6.50 0.89 -8.84
N ARG A 47 -6.58 1.52 -10.02
CA ARG A 47 -5.61 1.35 -11.10
C ARG A 47 -5.19 2.69 -11.70
N LYS A 48 -3.88 2.91 -11.80
CA LYS A 48 -3.18 3.94 -12.58
C LYS A 48 -1.69 3.61 -12.65
N VAL A 49 -0.93 4.37 -13.44
CA VAL A 49 0.54 4.40 -13.37
C VAL A 49 0.95 5.22 -12.14
N PHE A 50 1.64 4.57 -11.19
CA PHE A 50 2.10 5.21 -9.95
C PHE A 50 3.55 5.69 -10.01
N ALA A 51 4.31 5.36 -11.05
CA ALA A 51 5.68 5.84 -11.20
C ALA A 51 5.71 7.38 -11.22
N GLU A 52 6.68 7.98 -10.51
CA GLU A 52 6.84 9.42 -10.41
C GLU A 52 6.99 10.10 -11.78
N SER A 53 7.61 9.43 -12.74
CA SER A 53 7.77 9.88 -14.12
C SER A 53 6.47 9.87 -14.95
N GLY A 54 5.46 9.11 -14.51
CA GLY A 54 4.26 8.80 -15.28
C GLY A 54 4.47 7.77 -16.40
N ASP A 55 5.67 7.21 -16.55
CA ASP A 55 5.96 6.11 -17.48
C ASP A 55 5.70 4.76 -16.81
N GLU A 56 4.90 3.91 -17.46
CA GLU A 56 4.53 2.59 -16.94
C GLU A 56 5.72 1.63 -16.89
N GLU A 57 6.69 1.81 -17.80
CA GLU A 57 7.88 0.97 -17.92
C GLU A 57 9.06 1.49 -17.08
N ASP A 58 8.83 2.49 -16.24
CA ASP A 58 9.85 3.02 -15.33
C ASP A 58 10.23 1.98 -14.26
N ALA A 59 11.51 1.63 -14.23
CA ALA A 59 12.08 0.70 -13.25
C ALA A 59 12.27 1.34 -11.85
N SER A 60 12.05 2.65 -11.72
CA SER A 60 12.14 3.37 -10.45
C SER A 60 11.06 2.92 -9.47
N PRO A 61 11.40 2.69 -8.20
CA PRO A 61 10.40 2.41 -7.17
C PRO A 61 9.62 3.64 -6.74
N LYS A 62 10.04 4.84 -7.18
CA LYS A 62 9.51 6.12 -6.68
C LYS A 62 8.10 6.38 -7.18
N THR A 63 7.21 6.72 -6.26
CA THR A 63 5.84 7.11 -6.63
C THR A 63 5.63 8.62 -6.71
N GLY A 64 6.42 9.40 -5.97
CA GLY A 64 6.31 10.86 -5.90
C GLY A 64 5.21 11.33 -4.95
N ALA A 65 5.40 12.52 -4.35
CA ALA A 65 4.64 12.97 -3.17
C ALA A 65 3.10 12.96 -3.35
N ALA A 66 2.60 13.38 -4.51
CA ALA A 66 1.16 13.38 -4.77
C ALA A 66 0.57 11.95 -4.80
N ASN A 67 1.26 10.99 -5.40
CA ASN A 67 0.83 9.59 -5.42
C ASN A 67 0.92 8.95 -4.03
N GLN A 68 1.94 9.29 -3.24
CA GLN A 68 2.05 8.82 -1.85
C GLN A 68 0.81 9.21 -1.02
N VAL A 69 0.33 10.45 -1.19
CA VAL A 69 -0.91 10.93 -0.55
C VAL A 69 -2.12 10.12 -1.02
N LEU A 70 -2.22 9.80 -2.32
CA LEU A 70 -3.28 8.93 -2.83
C LEU A 70 -3.22 7.53 -2.23
N CYS A 71 -2.04 6.92 -2.12
CA CYS A 71 -1.85 5.60 -1.51
C CYS A 71 -2.30 5.58 -0.04
N ALA A 72 -1.97 6.63 0.72
CA ALA A 72 -2.45 6.76 2.10
C ALA A 72 -3.98 6.89 2.16
N HIS A 73 -4.59 7.71 1.30
CA HIS A 73 -6.05 7.84 1.25
C HIS A 73 -6.75 6.55 0.81
N MET A 74 -6.16 5.80 -0.13
CA MET A 74 -6.67 4.48 -0.54
C MET A 74 -6.66 3.51 0.63
N ALA A 75 -5.55 3.42 1.38
CA ALA A 75 -5.46 2.58 2.57
C ALA A 75 -6.45 3.02 3.66
N ASP A 76 -6.55 4.32 3.94
CA ASP A 76 -7.44 4.83 4.98
C ASP A 76 -8.92 4.60 4.63
N THR A 77 -9.29 4.83 3.37
CA THR A 77 -10.64 4.56 2.86
C THR A 77 -10.97 3.07 2.96
N PHE A 78 -10.03 2.19 2.60
CA PHE A 78 -10.23 0.75 2.69
C PHE A 78 -10.30 0.27 4.15
N ALA A 79 -9.45 0.81 5.03
CA ALA A 79 -9.49 0.55 6.47
C ALA A 79 -10.84 0.96 7.08
N TRP A 80 -11.33 2.16 6.75
CA TRP A 80 -12.65 2.63 7.16
C TRP A 80 -13.76 1.71 6.66
N TYR A 81 -13.70 1.27 5.40
CA TYR A 81 -14.67 0.32 4.85
C TYR A 81 -14.69 -0.98 5.65
N LEU A 82 -13.54 -1.59 5.92
CA LEU A 82 -13.46 -2.82 6.72
C LEU A 82 -14.00 -2.61 8.14
N GLU A 83 -13.66 -1.49 8.78
CA GLU A 83 -14.15 -1.14 10.10
C GLU A 83 -15.67 -0.99 10.15
N SER A 84 -16.28 -0.40 9.12
CA SER A 84 -17.74 -0.26 9.02
C SER A 84 -18.49 -1.60 8.93
N ARG A 85 -17.76 -2.70 8.66
CA ARG A 85 -18.28 -4.06 8.50
C ARG A 85 -17.86 -4.98 9.64
N LEU A 86 -17.08 -4.48 10.61
CA LEU A 86 -16.63 -5.25 11.75
C LEU A 86 -17.79 -5.70 12.64
N VAL A 87 -17.73 -6.96 13.05
CA VAL A 87 -18.60 -7.48 14.12
C VAL A 87 -17.89 -7.33 15.46
N SER A 88 -18.65 -7.05 16.52
CA SER A 88 -18.10 -6.94 17.88
C SER A 88 -17.28 -8.18 18.27
N GLY A 89 -16.06 -7.95 18.76
CA GLY A 89 -15.14 -9.02 19.17
C GLY A 89 -14.33 -9.66 18.02
N GLN A 90 -14.55 -9.26 16.76
CA GLN A 90 -13.75 -9.73 15.64
C GLN A 90 -12.36 -9.08 15.61
N GLU A 91 -11.32 -9.87 15.33
CA GLU A 91 -9.95 -9.37 15.22
C GLU A 91 -9.78 -8.50 13.97
N LYS A 92 -9.06 -7.36 14.11
CA LYS A 92 -8.67 -6.48 13.00
C LYS A 92 -7.50 -7.04 12.18
N LYS A 93 -7.57 -8.30 11.76
CA LYS A 93 -6.53 -8.92 10.94
C LYS A 93 -6.68 -8.53 9.48
N LEU A 94 -5.60 -8.05 8.86
CA LEU A 94 -5.55 -7.64 7.45
C LEU A 94 -4.32 -8.26 6.78
N VAL A 95 -4.45 -8.64 5.52
CA VAL A 95 -3.33 -9.09 4.70
C VAL A 95 -2.95 -7.99 3.70
N LEU A 96 -1.66 -7.76 3.50
CA LEU A 96 -1.15 -6.90 2.44
C LEU A 96 -0.13 -7.68 1.62
N GLY A 97 -0.14 -7.51 0.30
CA GLY A 97 0.89 -7.99 -0.60
C GLY A 97 1.05 -7.06 -1.79
N MET A 98 1.92 -7.44 -2.72
CA MET A 98 2.16 -6.73 -3.97
C MET A 98 2.58 -7.74 -5.05
N ASP A 99 2.51 -7.32 -6.32
CA ASP A 99 3.22 -8.00 -7.41
C ASP A 99 4.68 -7.54 -7.51
N SER A 100 5.37 -7.86 -8.60
CA SER A 100 6.78 -7.50 -8.80
C SER A 100 7.02 -6.10 -9.36
N ARG A 101 6.00 -5.25 -9.51
CA ARG A 101 6.20 -3.90 -10.06
C ARG A 101 7.06 -3.05 -9.13
N PRO A 102 7.97 -2.22 -9.66
CA PRO A 102 8.93 -1.45 -8.85
C PRO A 102 8.27 -0.58 -7.77
N THR A 103 7.17 0.09 -8.12
CA THR A 103 6.43 1.01 -7.24
C THR A 103 5.71 0.30 -6.10
N GLY A 104 5.46 -1.01 -6.20
CA GLY A 104 4.71 -1.76 -5.20
C GLY A 104 5.30 -1.68 -3.79
N ARG A 105 6.63 -1.53 -3.68
CA ARG A 105 7.34 -1.45 -2.39
C ARG A 105 7.01 -0.17 -1.63
N GLU A 106 7.02 0.97 -2.31
CA GLU A 106 6.69 2.26 -1.70
C GLU A 106 5.19 2.35 -1.38
N ILE A 107 4.34 1.83 -2.27
CA ILE A 107 2.90 1.72 -2.03
C ILE A 107 2.63 0.87 -0.79
N ALA A 108 3.22 -0.33 -0.70
CA ALA A 108 3.01 -1.24 0.40
C ALA A 108 3.51 -0.68 1.74
N ASP A 109 4.64 0.03 1.77
CA ASP A 109 5.14 0.68 2.99
C ASP A 109 4.13 1.73 3.51
N ILE A 110 3.64 2.60 2.62
CA ILE A 110 2.64 3.63 2.98
C ILE A 110 1.35 2.98 3.48
N MET A 111 0.82 2.02 2.74
CA MET A 111 -0.41 1.33 3.13
C MET A 111 -0.23 0.60 4.47
N SER A 112 0.93 -0.04 4.70
CA SER A 112 1.25 -0.71 5.97
C SER A 112 1.16 0.24 7.15
N ARG A 113 1.76 1.43 7.04
CA ARG A 113 1.75 2.45 8.10
C ARG A 113 0.34 2.92 8.41
N VAL A 114 -0.48 3.16 7.38
CA VAL A 114 -1.88 3.55 7.57
C VAL A 114 -2.66 2.44 8.28
N PHE A 115 -2.56 1.19 7.83
CA PHE A 115 -3.27 0.08 8.44
C PHE A 115 -2.86 -0.15 9.91
N ILE A 116 -1.57 -0.11 10.20
CA ILE A 116 -1.04 -0.21 11.57
C ILE A 116 -1.56 0.96 12.43
N ALA A 117 -1.55 2.19 11.91
CA ALA A 117 -2.07 3.36 12.61
C ALA A 117 -3.59 3.28 12.88
N ARG A 118 -4.35 2.60 12.01
CA ARG A 118 -5.79 2.31 12.21
C ARG A 118 -6.05 1.10 13.12
N GLY A 119 -4.99 0.49 13.67
CA GLY A 119 -5.05 -0.59 14.65
C GLY A 119 -5.28 -1.98 14.05
N PHE A 120 -4.95 -2.18 12.78
CA PHE A 120 -4.98 -3.50 12.16
C PHE A 120 -3.74 -4.32 12.53
N SER A 121 -3.93 -5.60 12.79
CA SER A 121 -2.87 -6.61 12.83
C SER A 121 -2.56 -7.01 11.39
N LEU A 122 -1.44 -6.49 10.87
CA LEU A 122 -1.08 -6.61 9.45
C LEU A 122 -0.19 -7.83 9.21
N SER A 123 -0.62 -8.71 8.31
CA SER A 123 0.21 -9.77 7.73
C SER A 123 0.71 -9.31 6.36
N TYR A 124 1.92 -8.76 6.28
CA TYR A 124 2.54 -8.35 5.03
C TYR A 124 3.27 -9.52 4.37
N VAL A 125 2.76 -10.01 3.23
CA VAL A 125 3.29 -11.17 2.50
C VAL A 125 4.28 -10.81 1.39
N PHE A 126 4.69 -9.55 1.31
CA PHE A 126 5.60 -9.02 0.30
C PHE A 126 5.12 -9.34 -1.13
N ILE A 127 5.96 -9.95 -1.98
CA ILE A 127 5.61 -10.34 -3.35
C ILE A 127 4.83 -11.66 -3.33
N SER A 128 3.62 -11.66 -3.87
CA SER A 128 2.79 -12.86 -3.99
C SER A 128 1.94 -12.78 -5.26
N ALA A 129 1.43 -13.92 -5.74
CA ALA A 129 0.44 -13.91 -6.80
C ALA A 129 -0.95 -13.57 -6.23
N ALA A 130 -1.76 -12.83 -6.99
CA ALA A 130 -3.15 -12.52 -6.64
C ALA A 130 -3.97 -13.73 -6.09
N PRO A 131 -3.96 -14.93 -6.68
CA PRO A 131 -4.69 -16.07 -6.12
C PRO A 131 -4.16 -16.55 -4.75
N GLU A 132 -2.86 -16.43 -4.48
CA GLU A 132 -2.25 -16.88 -3.23
C GLU A 132 -2.68 -15.97 -2.06
N ILE A 133 -2.61 -14.65 -2.25
CA ILE A 133 -3.06 -13.70 -1.22
C ILE A 133 -4.57 -13.82 -0.98
N MET A 134 -5.37 -14.02 -2.02
CA MET A 134 -6.81 -14.26 -1.90
C MET A 134 -7.11 -15.50 -1.04
N ALA A 135 -6.36 -16.59 -1.25
CA ALA A 135 -6.51 -17.80 -0.45
C ALA A 135 -6.06 -17.57 1.01
N PHE A 136 -4.94 -16.88 1.23
CA PHE A 136 -4.41 -16.59 2.56
C PHE A 136 -5.33 -15.68 3.38
N ALA A 137 -5.97 -14.71 2.72
CA ALA A 137 -6.90 -13.76 3.31
C ALA A 137 -8.20 -14.39 3.85
N ARG A 138 -8.47 -15.69 3.60
CA ARG A 138 -9.60 -16.42 4.17
C ARG A 138 -9.71 -16.29 5.70
N SER A 139 -8.58 -16.11 6.38
CA SER A 139 -8.50 -15.96 7.85
C SER A 139 -8.46 -14.51 8.34
N ALA A 140 -8.65 -13.53 7.45
CA ALA A 140 -8.54 -12.10 7.72
C ALA A 140 -9.84 -11.37 7.31
N LEU A 141 -9.94 -10.08 7.64
CA LEU A 141 -11.07 -9.23 7.24
C LEU A 141 -11.09 -8.91 5.75
N GLY A 142 -9.92 -8.94 5.14
CA GLY A 142 -9.72 -8.63 3.73
C GLY A 142 -8.24 -8.67 3.38
N PHE A 143 -7.93 -8.21 2.18
CA PHE A 143 -6.57 -8.00 1.74
C PHE A 143 -6.46 -6.74 0.87
N ALA A 144 -5.26 -6.16 0.85
CA ALA A 144 -4.84 -5.19 -0.16
C ALA A 144 -3.69 -5.81 -0.97
N TYR A 145 -3.67 -5.53 -2.27
CA TYR A 145 -2.75 -6.11 -3.26
C TYR A 145 -2.43 -5.10 -4.35
#